data_AF-A0A661U9R8-F1
#
_entry.id   AF-A0A661U9R8-F1
#
_cell.length_a   1.000
_cell.length_b   1.000
_cell.length_c   1.000
_cell.angle_alpha   90.00
_cell.angle_beta   90.00
_cell.angle_gamma   90.00
#
_symmetry.space_group_name_H-M   'P 1'
#
loop_
_entity.id
_entity.type
_entity.pdbx_description
1 polymer ?
#
loop_
_entity_poly.entity_id
_entity_poly.type
_entity_poly.pdbx_seq_one_letter_code
_entity_poly.pdbx_strand_id
1 'polypeptide(L)' 'GGISPLLTMLNSCSNGIAVVNIDNGFGAGYFAHLIARRT' A
#
# COMPACT_ATOMS: atom_id res chain seq x y z
N GLY A 1 -11.80 1.49 -13.58
CA GLY A 1 -11.60 0.11 -13.08
C GLY A 1 -10.47 0.12 -12.08
N GLY A 2 -10.64 -0.48 -10.90
CA GLY A 2 -9.65 -0.40 -9.82
C GLY A 2 -10.15 -0.92 -8.47
N ILE A 3 -11.46 -1.09 -8.33
CA ILE A 3 -12.10 -1.62 -7.11
C ILE A 3 -11.77 -3.11 -6.90
N SER A 4 -11.81 -3.93 -7.96
CA SER A 4 -11.44 -5.34 -7.87
C SER A 4 -10.00 -5.54 -7.37
N PRO A 5 -8.95 -4.89 -7.95
CA PRO A 5 -7.60 -5.05 -7.42
C PRO A 5 -7.43 -4.46 -6.00
N LEU A 6 -8.05 -3.31 -5.69
CA LEU A 6 -8.03 -2.77 -4.31
C LEU A 6 -8.61 -3.74 -3.30
N LEU A 7 -9.76 -4.36 -3.61
CA LEU A 7 -10.44 -5.30 -2.73
C LEU A 7 -9.62 -6.58 -2.54
N THR A 8 -8.98 -7.09 -3.60
CA THR A 8 -8.03 -8.21 -3.49
C THR A 8 -6.85 -7.86 -2.59
N MET A 9 -6.27 -6.66 -2.74
CA MET A 9 -5.14 -6.23 -1.90
C MET A 9 -5.53 -6.14 -0.42
N LEU A 10 -6.69 -5.54 -0.11
CA LEU A 10 -7.19 -5.41 1.26
C LEU A 10 -7.54 -6.76 1.91
N ASN A 11 -7.97 -7.75 1.12
CA ASN A 11 -8.34 -9.08 1.62
C ASN A 11 -7.17 -10.09 1.64
N SER A 12 -5.95 -9.69 1.28
CA SER A 12 -4.81 -10.62 1.19
C SER A 12 -4.28 -11.12 2.55
N CYS A 13 -4.70 -10.51 3.66
CA CYS A 13 -4.35 -10.89 5.05
C CYS A 13 -2.85 -11.09 5.34
N SER A 14 -1.96 -10.56 4.49
CA SER A 14 -0.51 -10.68 4.67
C SER A 14 0.01 -9.60 5.60
N ASN A 15 0.90 -9.96 6.55
CA ASN A 15 1.46 -8.98 7.46
C ASN A 15 2.44 -8.02 6.75
N GLY A 16 2.50 -6.77 7.20
CA GLY A 16 3.44 -5.77 6.68
C GLY A 16 3.08 -5.19 5.32
N ILE A 17 1.89 -5.45 4.79
CA ILE A 17 1.38 -4.80 3.59
C ILE A 17 0.77 -3.44 3.91
N ALA A 18 0.97 -2.47 3.02
CA ALA A 18 0.27 -1.19 3.03
C ALA A 18 -0.39 -0.96 1.67
N VAL A 19 -1.71 -0.83 1.67
CA VAL A 19 -2.50 -0.59 0.46
C VAL A 19 -2.75 0.90 0.31
N VAL A 20 -2.51 1.44 -0.88
CA VAL A 20 -2.80 2.83 -1.22
C VAL A 20 -3.78 2.89 -2.40
N ASN A 21 -4.40 4.06 -2.62
CA ASN A 21 -5.23 4.28 -3.80
C ASN A 21 -4.47 4.00 -5.10
N ILE A 22 -5.19 3.57 -6.14
CA ILE A 22 -4.62 3.43 -7.48
C ILE A 22 -4.05 4.77 -7.93
N ASP A 23 -2.88 4.71 -8.56
CA ASP A 23 -2.05 5.85 -9.00
C ASP A 23 -1.46 6.72 -7.87
N ASN A 24 -1.69 6.43 -6.59
CA ASN A 24 -1.07 7.15 -5.47
C ASN A 24 0.36 6.67 -5.16
N GLY A 25 1.24 6.73 -6.17
CA GLY A 25 2.65 6.33 -6.03
C GLY A 25 3.44 7.19 -5.04
N PHE A 26 3.11 8.49 -4.92
CA PHE A 26 3.76 9.37 -3.96
C PHE A 26 3.48 8.95 -2.50
N GLY A 27 2.22 8.66 -2.18
CA GLY A 27 1.84 8.18 -0.85
C GLY A 27 2.54 6.86 -0.48
N ALA A 28 2.67 5.94 -1.45
CA ALA A 28 3.43 4.71 -1.26
C ALA A 28 4.92 4.98 -0.95
N GLY A 29 5.56 5.86 -1.72
CA GLY A 29 6.97 6.22 -1.51
C GLY A 29 7.23 6.92 -0.18
N TYR A 30 6.35 7.85 0.22
CA TYR A 30 6.44 8.51 1.52
C TYR A 30 6.29 7.52 2.67
N PHE A 31 5.32 6.61 2.59
CA PHE A 31 5.13 5.57 3.61
C PHE A 31 6.34 4.62 3.69
N ALA A 32 6.91 4.23 2.54
CA ALA A 32 8.13 3.43 2.49
C ALA A 32 9.31 4.15 3.16
N HIS A 33 9.47 5.46 2.95
CA HIS A 33 10.50 6.25 3.62
C HIS A 33 10.32 6.29 5.14
N LEU A 34 9.07 6.39 5.63
CA LEU A 34 8.80 6.33 7.06
C LEU A 34 9.17 4.97 7.67
N ILE A 35 8.97 3.87 6.94
CA ILE A 35 9.42 2.54 7.39
C ILE A 35 10.95 2.47 7.39
N ALA A 36 11.60 2.89 6.29
CA ALA A 36 13.04 2.85 6.15
C ALA A 36 13.80 3.68 7.21
N ARG A 37 13.13 4.66 7.83
CA ARG A 37 13.68 5.46 8.93
C ARG A 37 13.41 4.89 10.33
N ARG A 38 12.58 3.85 10.43
CA ARG A 38 12.28 3.14 11.68
C ARG A 38 13.17 1.91 11.89
N THR A 39 13.92 1.51 10.87
CA THR A 39 14.90 0.40 10.87
C THR A 39 16.30 0.95 10.70
#